data_AF-A0A3C0V9V4-F1
#
_entry.id   AF-A0A3C0V9V4-F1
#
_cell.length_a   1.000
_cell.length_b   1.000
_cell.length_c   1.000
_cell.angle_alpha   90.00
_cell.angle_beta   90.00
_cell.angle_gamma   90.00
#
_symmetry.space_group_name_H-M   'P 1'
#
loop_
_entity.id
_entity.type
_entity.pdbx_description
1 polymer ?
#
loop_
_entity_poly.entity_id
_entity_poly.type
_entity_poly.pdbx_seq_one_letter_code
_entity_poly.pdbx_strand_id
1 'polypeptide(L)'
;MAMLLAKKNLRALLRGAMDRKYRVVGPVREHGIVLFAEMSDPGALCLDELNTQNSIKEFFFPKTEKLFTYSLGKNDAAVADDFAPPRTVLIGGRACDARSLVALDRLFGWDYKDKFYFARREATCVITLACDRFDEACFCTSLGFGPRAAEGS
;
A
#
# COMPACT_ATOMS: atom_id res chain seq x y z
N MET A 1 -3.15 -24.06 6.36
CA MET A 1 -1.84 -24.55 5.90
C MET A 1 -1.00 -23.32 5.54
N ALA A 2 0.05 -23.02 6.30
CA ALA A 2 0.88 -21.85 6.01
C ALA A 2 1.81 -22.15 4.84
N MET A 3 1.81 -21.30 3.80
CA MET A 3 2.77 -21.37 2.70
C MET A 3 4.01 -20.55 3.08
N LEU A 4 5.20 -21.13 2.94
CA LEU A 4 6.47 -20.48 3.22
C LEU A 4 7.14 -20.05 1.92
N LEU A 5 7.60 -18.79 1.86
CA LEU A 5 8.39 -18.27 0.75
C LEU A 5 9.83 -18.03 1.20
N ALA A 6 10.78 -18.71 0.58
CA ALA A 6 12.20 -18.44 0.83
C ALA A 6 12.55 -17.01 0.40
N LYS A 7 13.33 -16.27 1.20
CA LYS A 7 13.71 -14.87 0.93
C LYS A 7 14.30 -14.67 -0.48
N LYS A 8 15.11 -15.61 -0.97
CA LYS A 8 15.68 -15.59 -2.32
C LYS A 8 14.63 -15.57 -3.45
N ASN A 9 13.44 -16.09 -3.19
CA ASN A 9 12.34 -16.16 -4.15
C ASN A 9 11.43 -14.91 -4.11
N LEU A 10 11.65 -13.99 -3.16
CA LEU A 10 10.78 -12.82 -3.02
C LEU A 10 10.76 -11.96 -4.29
N ARG A 11 11.92 -11.67 -4.86
CA ARG A 11 12.02 -10.89 -6.09
C ARG A 11 11.34 -11.58 -7.28
N ALA A 12 11.40 -12.92 -7.34
CA ALA A 12 10.72 -13.69 -8.38
C ALA A 12 9.19 -13.61 -8.23
N LEU A 13 8.67 -13.64 -6.99
CA LEU A 13 7.24 -13.42 -6.72
C LEU A 13 6.79 -12.03 -7.20
N LEU A 14 7.55 -10.98 -6.85
CA LEU A 14 7.23 -9.62 -7.28
C LEU A 14 7.29 -9.47 -8.80
N ARG A 15 8.28 -10.08 -9.46
CA ARG A 15 8.35 -10.13 -10.93
C ARG A 15 7.08 -10.75 -11.52
N GLY A 16 6.65 -11.90 -10.99
CA GLY A 16 5.42 -12.56 -11.44
C GLY A 16 4.16 -11.72 -11.22
N ALA A 17 4.11 -10.88 -10.18
CA ALA A 17 3.03 -9.92 -9.98
C ALA A 17 3.05 -8.81 -11.05
N MET A 18 4.23 -8.26 -11.37
CA MET A 18 4.40 -7.26 -12.44
C MET A 18 4.04 -7.82 -13.82
N ASP A 19 4.44 -9.06 -14.12
CA ASP A 19 4.13 -9.75 -15.38
C ASP A 19 2.61 -9.93 -15.56
N ARG A 20 1.88 -10.13 -14.45
CA ARG A 20 0.41 -10.16 -14.39
C ARG A 20 -0.25 -8.78 -14.39
N LYS A 21 0.53 -7.71 -14.61
CA LYS A 21 0.09 -6.31 -14.64
C LYS A 21 -0.48 -5.83 -13.30
N TYR A 22 -0.06 -6.43 -12.18
CA TYR A 22 -0.32 -5.84 -10.88
C TYR A 22 0.63 -4.67 -10.66
N ARG A 23 0.09 -3.58 -10.11
CA ARG A 23 0.89 -2.48 -9.60
C ARG A 23 1.69 -3.01 -8.41
N VAL A 24 3.01 -2.89 -8.42
CA VAL A 24 3.84 -3.31 -7.28
C VAL A 24 4.41 -2.09 -6.60
N VAL A 25 4.12 -1.94 -5.32
CA VAL A 25 4.56 -0.81 -4.49
C VAL A 25 5.45 -1.32 -3.38
N GLY A 26 6.56 -0.64 -3.12
CA GLY A 26 7.44 -0.97 -2.01
C GLY A 26 8.41 0.16 -1.70
N PRO A 27 9.22 0.04 -0.63
CA PRO A 27 10.23 1.02 -0.33
C PRO A 27 11.32 0.99 -1.41
N VAL A 28 11.60 2.15 -1.99
CA VAL A 28 12.65 2.39 -2.98
C VAL A 28 13.53 3.54 -2.49
N ARG A 29 14.78 3.56 -2.94
CA ARG A 29 15.69 4.67 -2.68
C ARG A 29 15.62 5.67 -3.82
N GLU A 30 15.16 6.88 -3.52
CA GLU A 30 15.10 8.00 -4.46
C GLU A 30 15.75 9.23 -3.83
N HIS A 31 16.64 9.91 -4.55
CA HIS A 31 17.29 11.14 -4.08
C HIS A 31 17.92 11.03 -2.66
N GLY A 32 18.43 9.85 -2.30
CA GLY A 32 19.07 9.59 -1.01
C GLY A 32 18.14 9.18 0.13
N ILE A 33 16.82 9.33 -0.02
CA ILE A 33 15.82 8.92 0.96
C ILE A 33 15.12 7.63 0.54
N VAL A 34 14.53 6.93 1.49
CA VAL A 34 13.71 5.73 1.21
C VAL A 34 12.25 6.05 1.39
N LEU A 35 11.46 5.78 0.35
CA LEU A 35 10.04 6.10 0.27
C LEU A 35 9.29 4.95 -0.40
N PHE A 36 8.04 4.74 -0.02
CA PHE A 36 7.16 3.87 -0.78
C PHE A 36 6.85 4.51 -2.12
N ALA A 37 7.15 3.80 -3.21
CA ALA A 37 6.75 4.15 -4.56
C ALA A 37 6.38 2.91 -5.36
N GLU A 38 5.79 3.14 -6.52
CA GLU A 38 5.58 2.11 -7.52
C GLU A 38 6.92 1.69 -8.13
N MET A 39 7.13 0.38 -8.26
CA MET A 39 8.34 -0.22 -8.79
C MET A 39 8.07 -0.88 -10.14
N SER A 40 8.94 -0.63 -11.11
CA SER A 40 8.98 -1.33 -12.40
C SER A 40 9.98 -2.48 -12.44
N ASP A 41 10.91 -2.54 -11.48
CA ASP A 41 11.89 -3.62 -11.32
C ASP A 41 11.94 -4.11 -9.86
N PRO A 42 11.83 -5.43 -9.59
CA PRO A 42 11.96 -5.97 -8.24
C PRO A 42 13.35 -5.75 -7.60
N GLY A 43 14.37 -5.40 -8.39
CA GLY A 43 15.69 -5.03 -7.90
C GLY A 43 15.69 -3.70 -7.14
N ALA A 44 14.74 -2.80 -7.40
CA ALA A 44 14.61 -1.50 -6.74
C ALA A 44 14.16 -1.60 -5.26
N LEU A 45 13.62 -2.74 -4.85
CA LEU A 45 13.11 -2.96 -3.50
C LEU A 45 14.24 -2.82 -2.46
N CYS A 46 14.12 -1.83 -1.59
CA CYS A 46 15.05 -1.54 -0.50
C CYS A 46 14.42 -1.92 0.85
N LEU A 47 14.93 -2.95 1.52
CA LEU A 47 14.38 -3.41 2.82
C LEU A 47 15.31 -3.13 4.01
N ASP A 48 16.40 -2.41 3.77
CA ASP A 48 17.47 -2.21 4.75
C ASP A 48 17.13 -1.11 5.78
N GLU A 49 16.24 -0.18 5.40
CA GLU A 49 15.73 0.86 6.28
C GLU A 49 14.53 0.38 7.09
N LEU A 50 14.47 0.78 8.36
CA LEU A 50 13.34 0.44 9.22
C LEU A 50 12.05 1.14 8.74
N ASN A 51 12.11 2.45 8.52
CA ASN A 51 10.98 3.28 8.13
C ASN A 51 11.25 4.06 6.85
N THR A 52 10.20 4.24 6.06
CA THR A 52 10.16 5.17 4.92
C THR A 52 9.79 6.57 5.38
N GLN A 53 10.05 7.57 4.54
CA GLN A 53 9.65 8.96 4.81
C GLN A 53 8.15 9.21 4.60
N ASN A 54 7.49 8.43 3.74
CA ASN A 54 6.04 8.47 3.53
C ASN A 54 5.36 7.19 4.05
N SER A 55 4.07 7.29 4.32
CA SER A 55 3.26 6.17 4.81
C SER A 55 2.58 5.42 3.67
N ILE A 56 2.34 4.12 3.85
CA ILE A 56 1.58 3.31 2.90
C ILE A 56 0.15 3.85 2.65
N LYS A 57 -0.36 4.68 3.56
CA LYS A 57 -1.69 5.32 3.47
C LYS A 57 -1.87 6.13 2.19
N GLU A 58 -0.79 6.69 1.64
CA GLU A 58 -0.84 7.47 0.39
C GLU A 58 -1.34 6.64 -0.82
N PHE A 59 -1.27 5.31 -0.74
CA PHE A 59 -1.76 4.39 -1.77
C PHE A 59 -3.23 4.02 -1.63
N PHE A 60 -3.87 4.35 -0.50
CA PHE A 60 -5.28 4.10 -0.22
C PHE A 60 -6.09 5.41 -0.21
N PHE A 61 -5.47 6.48 0.30
CA PHE A 61 -6.01 7.83 0.37
C PHE A 61 -4.96 8.82 -0.16
N PRO A 62 -4.89 9.01 -1.50
CA PRO A 62 -3.92 9.90 -2.11
C PRO A 62 -4.28 11.37 -1.87
N LYS A 63 -3.29 12.26 -2.03
CA LYS A 63 -3.47 13.72 -1.85
C LYS A 63 -4.48 14.35 -2.81
N THR A 64 -4.73 13.71 -3.95
CA THR A 64 -5.67 14.16 -4.97
C THR A 64 -6.48 12.98 -5.48
N GLU A 65 -7.78 13.19 -5.69
CA GLU A 65 -8.72 12.16 -6.14
C GLU A 65 -9.37 12.55 -7.47
N LYS A 66 -9.42 11.62 -8.42
CA LYS A 66 -10.13 11.85 -9.70
C LYS A 66 -11.60 11.51 -9.50
N LEU A 67 -12.47 12.50 -9.45
CA LEU A 67 -13.90 12.29 -9.20
C LEU A 67 -14.66 11.77 -10.43
N PHE A 68 -14.37 12.33 -11.61
CA PHE A 68 -14.95 11.95 -12.88
C PHE A 68 -14.07 12.46 -14.03
N THR A 69 -14.32 11.96 -15.23
CA THR A 69 -13.83 12.55 -16.48
C THR A 69 -15.01 13.08 -17.27
N TYR A 70 -14.78 14.07 -18.11
CA TYR A 70 -15.80 14.55 -19.04
C TYR A 70 -15.17 14.88 -20.40
N SER A 71 -16.00 14.79 -21.43
CA SER A 71 -15.67 15.21 -22.79
C SER A 71 -16.73 16.17 -23.30
N LEU A 72 -16.31 17.18 -24.05
CA LEU A 72 -17.19 18.19 -24.63
C LEU A 72 -17.33 17.94 -26.12
N GLY A 73 -18.56 17.77 -26.59
CA GLY A 73 -18.91 17.82 -27.99
C GLY A 73 -19.35 19.22 -28.42
N LYS A 74 -19.89 19.36 -29.64
CA LYS A 74 -20.32 20.66 -30.17
C LYS A 74 -21.50 21.26 -29.38
N ASN A 75 -22.43 20.42 -28.92
CA ASN A 75 -23.66 20.83 -28.23
C ASN A 75 -23.96 19.99 -26.98
N ASP A 76 -23.05 19.11 -26.56
CA ASP A 76 -23.25 18.13 -25.51
C ASP A 76 -21.97 17.91 -24.68
N ALA A 77 -22.15 17.29 -23.51
CA ALA A 77 -21.06 16.87 -22.65
C ALA A 77 -21.34 15.45 -22.14
N ALA A 78 -20.37 14.56 -22.26
CA ALA A 78 -20.43 13.22 -21.70
C ALA A 78 -19.56 13.17 -20.45
N VAL A 79 -20.15 12.77 -19.32
CA VAL A 79 -19.46 12.56 -18.04
C VAL A 79 -19.31 11.06 -17.81
N ALA A 80 -18.11 10.62 -17.41
CA ALA A 80 -17.82 9.24 -17.07
C ALA A 80 -17.26 9.14 -15.64
N ASP A 81 -17.88 8.28 -14.84
CA ASP A 81 -17.39 7.82 -13.54
C ASP A 81 -16.76 6.44 -13.73
N ASP A 82 -15.52 6.42 -14.20
CA ASP A 82 -14.77 5.23 -14.60
C ASP A 82 -13.73 4.79 -13.56
N PHE A 83 -13.99 5.11 -12.28
CA PHE A 83 -13.02 4.83 -11.23
C PHE A 83 -12.83 3.33 -11.00
N ALA A 84 -11.69 2.81 -11.46
CA ALA A 84 -11.23 1.46 -11.23
C ALA A 84 -9.76 1.48 -10.82
N PRO A 85 -9.42 1.28 -9.53
CA PRO A 85 -8.03 1.28 -9.10
C PRO A 85 -7.29 0.02 -9.59
N PRO A 86 -5.98 0.11 -9.86
CA PRO A 86 -5.21 -1.05 -10.27
C PRO A 86 -5.10 -2.08 -9.14
N ARG A 87 -5.12 -3.37 -9.50
CA ARG A 87 -4.78 -4.43 -8.55
C ARG A 87 -3.34 -4.22 -8.09
N THR A 88 -3.15 -4.10 -6.78
CA THR A 88 -1.88 -3.64 -6.20
C THR A 88 -1.32 -4.68 -5.24
N VAL A 89 -0.01 -4.91 -5.32
CA VAL A 89 0.78 -5.61 -4.30
C VAL A 89 1.64 -4.57 -3.61
N LEU A 90 1.35 -4.27 -2.35
CA LEU A 90 2.15 -3.38 -1.52
C LEU A 90 3.02 -4.22 -0.59
N ILE A 91 4.33 -4.16 -0.73
CA ILE A 91 5.28 -4.92 0.08
C ILE A 91 6.13 -4.00 0.95
N GLY A 92 6.49 -4.46 2.14
CA GLY A 92 7.46 -3.77 3.00
C GLY A 92 6.84 -2.89 4.07
N GLY A 93 5.51 -2.84 4.15
CA GLY A 93 4.81 -2.19 5.27
C GLY A 93 5.18 -2.84 6.60
N ARG A 94 5.25 -2.06 7.67
CA ARG A 94 5.46 -2.57 9.03
C ARG A 94 4.13 -2.95 9.68
N ALA A 95 4.19 -3.63 10.83
CA ALA A 95 2.98 -3.95 11.60
C ALA A 95 2.15 -2.69 11.94
N CYS A 96 2.82 -1.56 12.23
CA CYS A 96 2.14 -0.29 12.45
C CYS A 96 1.47 0.29 11.19
N ASP A 97 2.06 0.10 10.01
CA ASP A 97 1.46 0.50 8.74
C ASP A 97 0.18 -0.29 8.46
N ALA A 98 0.24 -1.61 8.55
CA ALA A 98 -0.92 -2.49 8.38
C ALA A 98 -2.03 -2.20 9.39
N ARG A 99 -1.68 -2.02 10.68
CA ARG A 99 -2.64 -1.65 11.71
C ARG A 99 -3.31 -0.31 11.42
N SER A 100 -2.59 0.62 10.80
CA SER A 100 -3.17 1.92 10.43
C SER A 100 -4.29 1.79 9.40
N LEU A 101 -4.25 0.78 8.52
CA LEU A 101 -5.35 0.51 7.58
C LEU A 101 -6.62 0.07 8.31
N VAL A 102 -6.52 -0.73 9.38
CA VAL A 102 -7.68 -1.12 10.19
C VAL A 102 -8.36 0.11 10.83
N ALA A 103 -7.56 1.11 11.22
CA ALA A 103 -8.10 2.38 11.71
C ALA A 103 -8.75 3.20 10.59
N LEU A 104 -8.13 3.26 9.41
CA LEU A 104 -8.68 3.94 8.24
C LEU A 104 -9.97 3.27 7.72
N ASP A 105 -10.05 1.94 7.74
CA ASP A 105 -11.25 1.18 7.36
C ASP A 105 -12.45 1.59 8.22
N ARG A 106 -12.23 1.88 9.51
CA ARG A 106 -13.28 2.41 10.39
C ARG A 106 -13.65 3.85 10.05
N LEU A 107 -12.67 4.71 9.79
CA LEU A 107 -12.89 6.12 9.47
C LEU A 107 -13.65 6.28 8.15
N PHE A 108 -13.16 5.65 7.08
CA PHE A 108 -13.73 5.74 5.73
C PHE A 108 -15.00 4.91 5.54
N GLY A 109 -15.41 4.15 6.56
CA GLY A 109 -16.64 3.37 6.59
C GLY A 109 -17.57 3.73 7.75
N TRP A 110 -17.38 4.88 8.41
CA TRP A 110 -18.11 5.22 9.63
C TRP A 110 -19.57 5.59 9.36
N ASP A 111 -19.81 6.70 8.67
CA ASP A 111 -21.12 7.25 8.31
C ASP A 111 -21.43 7.10 6.81
N TYR A 112 -20.39 7.05 5.98
CA TYR A 112 -20.44 6.79 4.56
C TYR A 112 -19.33 5.80 4.18
N LYS A 113 -19.63 4.86 3.27
CA LYS A 113 -18.61 3.95 2.71
C LYS A 113 -17.92 4.66 1.55
N ASP A 114 -16.75 5.23 1.79
CA ASP A 114 -15.97 5.94 0.76
C ASP A 114 -15.59 5.00 -0.40
N LYS A 115 -16.16 5.27 -1.59
CA LYS A 115 -15.98 4.39 -2.75
C LYS A 115 -14.52 4.32 -3.21
N PHE A 116 -13.76 5.41 -3.09
CA PHE A 116 -12.41 5.49 -3.62
C PHE A 116 -11.42 4.75 -2.74
N TYR A 117 -11.53 4.98 -1.43
CA TYR A 117 -10.72 4.29 -0.42
C TYR A 117 -10.98 2.78 -0.46
N PHE A 118 -12.24 2.35 -0.36
CA PHE A 118 -12.54 0.92 -0.26
C PHE A 118 -12.22 0.15 -1.55
N ALA A 119 -12.43 0.73 -2.73
CA ALA A 119 -12.03 0.08 -3.97
C ALA A 119 -10.51 -0.12 -4.04
N ARG A 120 -9.69 0.84 -3.58
CA ARG A 120 -8.23 0.64 -3.48
C ARG A 120 -7.87 -0.39 -2.41
N ARG A 121 -8.53 -0.34 -1.26
CA ARG A 121 -8.32 -1.24 -0.14
C ARG A 121 -8.59 -2.70 -0.52
N GLU A 122 -9.66 -2.95 -1.26
CA GLU A 122 -10.08 -4.26 -1.76
C GLU A 122 -9.19 -4.73 -2.94
N ALA A 123 -8.71 -3.81 -3.77
CA ALA A 123 -7.79 -4.11 -4.87
C ALA A 123 -6.33 -4.33 -4.43
N THR A 124 -5.99 -4.11 -3.16
CA THR A 124 -4.60 -4.14 -2.67
C THR A 124 -4.33 -5.29 -1.71
N CYS A 125 -3.32 -6.10 -2.02
CA CYS A 125 -2.72 -7.06 -1.10
C CYS A 125 -1.52 -6.41 -0.41
N VAL A 126 -1.50 -6.43 0.93
CA VAL A 126 -0.42 -5.86 1.73
C VAL A 126 0.44 -6.99 2.28
N ILE A 127 1.74 -6.95 1.99
CA ILE A 127 2.74 -7.90 2.49
C ILE A 127 3.62 -7.14 3.49
N THR A 128 3.42 -7.42 4.76
CA THR A 128 4.17 -6.76 5.84
C THR A 128 5.51 -7.44 6.11
N LEU A 129 6.42 -6.67 6.71
CA LEU A 129 7.67 -7.15 7.26
C LEU A 129 7.67 -6.91 8.77
N ALA A 130 7.76 -8.00 9.54
CA ALA A 130 8.00 -7.94 10.97
C ALA A 130 9.30 -7.17 11.26
N CYS A 131 9.30 -6.30 12.28
CA CYS A 131 10.52 -5.58 12.64
C CYS A 131 11.54 -6.54 13.28
N ASP A 132 12.77 -6.45 12.79
CA ASP A 132 13.93 -7.17 13.33
C ASP A 132 14.59 -6.40 14.49
N ARG A 133 14.47 -5.07 14.47
CA ARG A 133 14.97 -4.11 15.46
C ARG A 133 13.84 -3.19 15.92
N PHE A 134 13.77 -2.95 17.22
CA PHE A 134 12.79 -2.08 17.88
C PHE A 134 13.27 -1.74 19.30
N ASP A 135 12.71 -0.67 19.86
CA ASP A 135 13.00 -0.18 21.21
C ASP A 135 11.72 0.22 21.95
N GLU A 136 11.88 0.81 23.13
CA GLU A 136 10.80 1.30 23.98
C GLU A 136 10.07 2.53 23.42
N ALA A 137 10.67 3.25 22.46
CA ALA A 137 10.08 4.41 21.80
C ALA A 137 9.24 4.06 20.56
N CYS A 138 9.07 2.77 20.25
CA CYS A 138 8.31 2.33 19.09
C CYS A 138 6.82 2.72 19.17
N PHE A 139 6.32 3.36 18.12
CA PHE A 139 4.93 3.82 18.07
C PHE A 139 3.89 2.70 18.24
N CYS A 140 4.19 1.50 17.72
CA CYS A 140 3.29 0.35 17.83
C CYS A 140 3.06 -0.08 19.29
N THR A 141 4.13 -0.10 20.10
CA THR A 141 4.04 -0.50 21.51
C THR A 141 3.27 0.54 22.32
N SER A 142 3.43 1.83 22.01
CA SER A 142 2.64 2.91 22.63
C SER A 142 1.13 2.79 22.38
N LEU A 143 0.73 2.13 21.30
CA LEU A 143 -0.67 1.87 20.95
C LEU A 143 -1.17 0.48 21.39
N GLY A 144 -0.40 -0.23 22.21
CA GLY A 144 -0.78 -1.52 22.78
C GLY A 144 -0.67 -2.71 21.81
N PHE A 145 0.11 -2.60 20.74
CA PHE A 145 0.40 -3.72 19.84
C PHE A 145 1.90 -3.89 19.56
N GLY A 146 2.28 -4.95 18.85
CA GLY A 146 3.67 -5.38 18.73
C GLY A 146 4.36 -5.02 17.39
N PRO A 147 5.70 -4.90 17.38
CA PRO A 147 6.50 -4.79 16.15
C PRO A 147 6.45 -6.03 15.24
N ARG A 148 5.96 -7.16 15.77
CA ARG A 148 5.79 -8.44 15.07
C ARG A 148 4.35 -8.94 15.09
N ALA A 149 3.41 -8.04 15.34
CA ALA A 149 1.99 -8.34 15.39
C ALA A 149 1.48 -8.71 13.99
N ALA A 150 0.46 -9.58 13.92
CA ALA A 150 -0.08 -10.10 12.66
C ALA A 150 -1.35 -9.36 12.20
N GLU A 151 -1.83 -8.41 13.00
CA GLU A 151 -3.09 -7.72 12.78
C GLU A 151 -2.97 -6.68 11.65
N GLY A 152 -3.88 -6.78 10.67
CA GLY A 152 -4.01 -5.80 9.58
C GLY A 152 -3.23 -6.13 8.30
N SER A 153 -2.44 -7.21 8.30
CA SER A 153 -1.76 -7.78 7.13
C SER A 153 -2.58 -8.87 6.46
#